data_AF-A0AAE0MT82-F1
#
_entry.id   AF-A0AAE0MT82-F1
#
_cell.length_a   1.000
_cell.length_b   1.000
_cell.length_c   1.000
_cell.angle_alpha   90.00
_cell.angle_beta   90.00
_cell.angle_gamma   90.00
#
_symmetry.space_group_name_H-M   'P 1'
#
loop_
_entity.id
_entity.type
_entity.pdbx_description
1 polymer ?
#
loop_
_entity_poly.entity_id
_entity_poly.type
_entity_poly.pdbx_seq_one_letter_code
_entity_poly.pdbx_strand_id
1 'polypeptide(L)'
;MASTISSVSPMQASIEAATNHLSFDPGRLLVPPETCLSSLLKQTLTQFTTTYALPDSLQALLLSQPSSLDRILNSIFDTSCLAFVTDKEFRIEAGLDDHDKVTLFVQAVAGMAMVFERLLLASSSSSRSSSYANSRSEDLTTCLFSRELQLFAESEQRRTMLDRVGGTSLLSHCYTKDELVSFVVATVEDRVPHPRHADGSSLLPLNAVGEDLLSDSVAWVSDRSCKNMGLPWGFTIMALN
;
A
#
# COMPACT_ATOMS: atom_id res chain seq x y z
N MET A 1 -15.90 17.70 31.31
CA MET A 1 -15.94 16.46 30.49
C MET A 1 -15.53 16.86 29.09
N ALA A 2 -14.25 16.69 28.77
CA ALA A 2 -13.70 17.02 27.46
C ALA A 2 -13.95 15.82 26.55
N SER A 3 -14.86 15.97 25.60
CA SER A 3 -15.05 15.02 24.51
C SER A 3 -13.85 15.14 23.58
N THR A 4 -12.86 14.28 23.73
CA THR A 4 -11.84 14.05 22.71
C THR A 4 -12.52 13.39 21.51
N ILE A 5 -13.12 14.21 20.65
CA ILE A 5 -13.45 13.80 19.28
C ILE A 5 -12.09 13.67 18.60
N SER A 6 -11.55 12.45 18.60
CA SER A 6 -10.48 12.08 17.69
C SER A 6 -11.01 12.37 16.29
N SER A 7 -10.52 13.43 15.65
CA SER A 7 -10.79 13.68 14.25
C SER A 7 -10.09 12.58 13.46
N VAL A 8 -10.82 11.53 13.10
CA VAL A 8 -10.34 10.47 12.22
C VAL A 8 -9.81 11.13 10.94
N SER A 9 -8.56 10.83 10.57
CA SER A 9 -7.97 11.41 9.36
C SER A 9 -8.77 10.99 8.13
N PRO A 10 -8.86 11.83 7.07
CA PRO A 10 -9.59 11.46 5.85
C PRO A 10 -9.05 10.15 5.25
N MET A 11 -7.75 9.90 5.43
CA MET A 11 -7.08 8.65 5.09
C MET A 11 -7.62 7.45 5.87
N GLN A 12 -7.63 7.52 7.21
CA GLN A 12 -8.15 6.42 8.03
C GLN A 12 -9.63 6.16 7.75
N ALA A 13 -10.45 7.22 7.63
CA ALA A 13 -11.87 7.09 7.31
C ALA A 13 -12.10 6.45 5.92
N SER A 14 -11.27 6.80 4.93
CA SER A 14 -11.34 6.23 3.58
C SER A 14 -10.97 4.75 3.56
N ILE A 15 -9.91 4.37 4.28
CA ILE A 15 -9.49 2.97 4.43
C ILE A 15 -10.55 2.16 5.17
N GLU A 16 -11.11 2.72 6.24
CA GLU A 16 -12.20 2.08 7.00
C GLU A 16 -13.47 1.90 6.14
N ALA A 17 -13.78 2.85 5.28
CA ALA A 17 -14.88 2.74 4.33
C ALA A 17 -14.61 1.64 3.29
N ALA A 18 -13.40 1.58 2.73
CA ALA A 18 -13.02 0.60 1.72
C ALA A 18 -13.04 -0.83 2.25
N THR A 19 -12.62 -1.04 3.50
CA THR A 19 -12.61 -2.37 4.13
C THR A 19 -14.01 -2.94 4.36
N ASN A 20 -15.07 -2.12 4.32
CA ASN A 20 -16.45 -2.61 4.35
C ASN A 20 -16.86 -3.39 3.09
N HIS A 21 -16.09 -3.26 1.99
CA HIS A 21 -16.35 -4.02 0.76
C HIS A 21 -15.84 -5.46 0.85
N LEU A 22 -15.07 -5.79 1.90
CA LEU A 22 -14.57 -7.14 2.14
C LEU A 22 -15.48 -7.89 3.10
N SER A 23 -15.62 -9.20 2.87
CA SER A 23 -16.32 -10.08 3.78
C SER A 23 -15.33 -10.79 4.70
N PHE A 24 -15.67 -10.83 6.00
CA PHE A 24 -14.95 -11.58 7.01
C PHE A 24 -15.71 -12.87 7.29
N ASP A 25 -15.27 -13.97 6.68
CA ASP A 25 -15.69 -15.32 7.04
C ASP A 25 -14.73 -15.83 8.14
N PRO A 26 -15.11 -16.70 9.10
CA PRO A 26 -14.25 -17.05 10.23
C PRO A 26 -12.87 -17.53 9.80
N GLY A 27 -11.88 -16.64 9.97
CA GLY A 27 -10.47 -16.85 9.64
C GLY A 27 -10.08 -16.60 8.19
N ARG A 28 -10.95 -16.03 7.34
CA ARG A 28 -10.62 -15.67 5.96
C ARG A 28 -11.21 -14.32 5.57
N LEU A 29 -10.33 -13.44 5.10
CA LEU A 29 -10.70 -12.23 4.39
C LEU A 29 -11.01 -12.61 2.95
N LEU A 30 -12.15 -12.18 2.43
CA LEU A 30 -12.61 -12.55 1.09
C LEU A 30 -13.14 -11.32 0.36
N VAL A 31 -12.87 -11.29 -0.95
CA VAL A 31 -13.57 -10.40 -1.88
C VAL A 31 -14.89 -11.07 -2.25
N PRO A 32 -16.05 -10.38 -2.17
CA PRO A 32 -17.34 -10.98 -2.50
C PRO A 32 -17.33 -11.60 -3.91
N PRO A 33 -17.74 -12.88 -4.08
CA PRO A 33 -17.59 -13.60 -5.34
C PRO A 33 -18.44 -13.03 -6.49
N GLU A 34 -19.48 -12.27 -6.14
CA GLU A 34 -20.42 -11.66 -7.09
C GLU A 34 -19.91 -10.33 -7.68
N THR A 35 -18.74 -9.84 -7.25
CA THR A 35 -18.21 -8.53 -7.66
C THR A 35 -16.76 -8.62 -8.12
N CYS A 36 -16.46 -8.09 -9.30
CA CYS A 36 -15.09 -7.97 -9.78
C CYS A 36 -14.32 -6.85 -9.04
N LEU A 37 -13.00 -6.99 -8.94
CA LEU A 37 -12.12 -6.04 -8.26
C LEU A 37 -12.25 -4.63 -8.85
N SER A 38 -12.36 -4.52 -10.18
CA SER A 38 -12.49 -3.23 -10.84
C SER A 38 -13.79 -2.49 -10.46
N SER A 39 -14.88 -3.22 -10.18
CA SER A 39 -16.14 -2.61 -9.70
C SER A 39 -16.03 -2.14 -8.26
N LEU A 40 -15.41 -2.93 -7.39
CA LEU A 40 -15.18 -2.54 -5.99
C LEU A 40 -14.23 -1.34 -5.89
N LEU A 41 -13.20 -1.29 -6.72
CA LEU A 41 -12.26 -0.16 -6.74
C LEU A 41 -12.88 1.12 -7.30
N LYS A 42 -13.84 1.02 -8.23
CA LYS A 42 -14.66 2.18 -8.63
C LYS A 42 -15.51 2.69 -7.48
N GLN A 43 -16.17 1.81 -6.73
CA GLN A 43 -16.94 2.21 -5.54
C GLN A 43 -16.03 2.81 -4.47
N THR A 44 -14.83 2.26 -4.32
CA THR A 44 -13.82 2.80 -3.41
C THR A 44 -13.35 4.19 -3.86
N LEU A 45 -13.15 4.40 -5.17
CA LEU A 45 -12.78 5.70 -5.73
C LEU A 45 -13.83 6.76 -5.41
N THR A 46 -15.11 6.46 -5.60
CA THR A 46 -16.18 7.41 -5.27
C THR A 46 -16.20 7.73 -3.78
N GLN A 47 -16.02 6.74 -2.91
CA GLN A 47 -15.91 6.96 -1.45
C GLN A 47 -14.69 7.80 -1.07
N PHE A 48 -13.55 7.61 -1.73
CA PHE A 48 -12.35 8.40 -1.46
C PHE A 48 -12.55 9.86 -1.89
N THR A 49 -13.17 10.09 -3.05
CA THR A 49 -13.46 11.45 -3.52
C THR A 49 -14.38 12.22 -2.57
N THR A 50 -15.36 11.56 -1.96
CA THR A 50 -16.25 12.19 -0.98
C THR A 50 -15.56 12.41 0.36
N THR A 51 -14.77 11.46 0.83
CA THR A 51 -14.11 11.52 2.15
C THR A 51 -12.98 12.55 2.21
N TYR A 52 -12.18 12.66 1.14
CA TYR A 52 -11.07 13.63 1.09
C TYR A 52 -11.52 15.07 0.77
N ALA A 53 -12.79 15.27 0.39
CA ALA A 53 -13.36 16.58 0.02
C ALA A 53 -12.43 17.37 -0.93
N LEU A 54 -11.93 16.70 -1.98
CA LEU A 54 -11.06 17.31 -2.99
C LEU A 54 -11.78 18.48 -3.70
N PRO A 55 -11.04 19.46 -4.27
CA PRO A 55 -11.62 20.55 -5.04
C PRO A 55 -12.56 20.06 -6.15
N ASP A 56 -13.65 20.78 -6.40
CA ASP A 56 -14.70 20.39 -7.35
C ASP A 56 -14.16 20.03 -8.75
N SER A 57 -13.11 20.71 -9.22
CA SER A 57 -12.47 20.40 -10.50
C SER A 57 -11.76 19.03 -10.51
N LEU A 58 -11.10 18.65 -9.43
CA LEU A 58 -10.48 17.33 -9.27
C LEU A 58 -11.53 16.25 -9.06
N GLN A 59 -12.57 16.54 -8.28
CA GLN A 59 -13.68 15.61 -8.08
C GLN A 59 -14.40 15.32 -9.41
N ALA A 60 -14.68 16.37 -10.19
CA ALA A 60 -15.24 16.24 -11.52
C ALA A 60 -14.32 15.43 -12.44
N LEU A 61 -13.01 15.69 -12.46
CA LEU A 61 -12.04 14.92 -13.26
C LEU A 61 -12.04 13.42 -12.89
N LEU A 62 -12.00 13.11 -11.59
CA LEU A 62 -11.93 11.74 -11.08
C LEU A 62 -13.21 10.94 -11.35
N LEU A 63 -14.37 11.58 -11.24
CA LEU A 63 -15.67 10.94 -11.39
C LEU A 63 -16.22 10.95 -12.82
N SER A 64 -15.89 11.96 -13.63
CA SER A 64 -16.38 12.08 -15.01
C SER A 64 -15.56 11.27 -16.02
N GLN A 65 -14.25 11.14 -15.81
CA GLN A 65 -13.39 10.40 -16.72
C GLN A 65 -13.32 8.92 -16.31
N PRO A 66 -13.84 7.99 -17.13
CA PRO A 66 -13.80 6.57 -16.80
C PRO A 66 -12.37 6.01 -16.72
N SER A 67 -11.41 6.68 -17.37
CA SER A 67 -9.98 6.33 -17.34
C SER A 67 -9.24 6.80 -16.08
N SER A 68 -9.85 7.61 -15.22
CA SER A 68 -9.19 8.14 -14.02
C SER A 68 -8.77 7.03 -13.06
N LEU A 69 -9.64 6.04 -12.86
CA LEU A 69 -9.31 4.84 -12.08
C LEU A 69 -8.12 4.10 -12.69
N ASP A 70 -8.19 3.81 -13.99
CA ASP A 70 -7.13 3.06 -14.68
C ASP A 70 -5.79 3.79 -14.56
N ARG A 71 -5.77 5.12 -14.66
CA ARG A 71 -4.57 5.93 -14.49
C ARG A 71 -4.01 5.85 -13.06
N ILE A 72 -4.87 5.87 -12.05
CA ILE A 72 -4.45 5.67 -10.66
C ILE A 72 -3.87 4.26 -10.48
N LEU A 73 -4.57 3.23 -10.97
CA LEU A 73 -4.11 1.84 -10.86
C LEU A 73 -2.78 1.62 -11.59
N ASN A 74 -2.59 2.21 -12.77
CA ASN A 74 -1.32 2.22 -13.52
C ASN A 74 -0.18 2.89 -12.74
N SER A 75 -0.49 3.83 -11.85
CA SER A 75 0.52 4.45 -10.98
C SER A 75 0.83 3.61 -9.74
N ILE A 76 -0.06 2.69 -9.36
CA ILE A 76 0.10 1.83 -8.19
C ILE A 76 0.79 0.52 -8.58
N PHE A 77 0.25 -0.20 -9.55
CA PHE A 77 0.71 -1.54 -9.91
C PHE A 77 1.70 -1.54 -11.07
N ASP A 78 2.58 -2.53 -11.06
CA ASP A 78 3.40 -2.86 -12.22
C ASP A 78 2.58 -3.60 -13.29
N THR A 79 3.09 -3.62 -14.53
CA THR A 79 2.40 -4.16 -15.71
C THR A 79 1.84 -5.58 -15.57
N SER A 80 2.49 -6.43 -14.77
CA SER A 80 2.06 -7.81 -14.54
C SER A 80 0.76 -7.93 -13.75
N CYS A 81 0.47 -7.00 -12.85
CA CYS A 81 -0.69 -7.09 -11.96
C CYS A 81 -1.90 -6.31 -12.49
N LEU A 82 -1.69 -5.38 -13.43
CA LEU A 82 -2.74 -4.48 -13.92
C LEU A 82 -3.90 -5.20 -14.60
N ALA A 83 -3.65 -6.31 -15.30
CA ALA A 83 -4.69 -7.08 -15.97
C ALA A 83 -5.76 -7.59 -14.99
N PHE A 84 -5.37 -7.93 -13.75
CA PHE A 84 -6.29 -8.43 -12.73
C PHE A 84 -7.16 -7.36 -12.09
N VAL A 85 -6.71 -6.09 -12.14
CA VAL A 85 -7.35 -4.98 -11.41
C VAL A 85 -8.14 -4.06 -12.34
N THR A 86 -7.79 -4.04 -13.63
CA THR A 86 -8.45 -3.21 -14.66
C THR A 86 -9.48 -3.97 -15.48
N ASP A 87 -9.44 -5.31 -15.49
CA ASP A 87 -10.44 -6.10 -16.22
C ASP A 87 -11.83 -5.95 -15.59
N LYS A 88 -12.82 -5.86 -16.46
CA LYS A 88 -14.24 -5.72 -16.10
C LYS A 88 -14.93 -7.08 -16.03
N GLU A 89 -14.30 -8.11 -16.58
CA GLU A 89 -14.82 -9.48 -16.60
C GLU A 89 -14.14 -10.35 -15.55
N PHE A 90 -14.90 -11.26 -14.93
CA PHE A 90 -14.39 -12.23 -13.93
C PHE A 90 -13.37 -13.24 -14.50
N ARG A 91 -13.16 -13.26 -15.82
CA ARG A 91 -12.44 -14.34 -16.52
C ARG A 91 -10.97 -14.39 -16.14
N ILE A 92 -10.34 -13.23 -15.94
CA ILE A 92 -8.94 -13.13 -15.53
C ILE A 92 -8.80 -13.36 -14.01
N GLU A 93 -9.78 -12.90 -13.22
CA GLU A 93 -9.81 -13.08 -11.75
C GLU A 93 -10.10 -14.53 -11.32
N ALA A 94 -10.72 -15.35 -12.18
CA ALA A 94 -11.02 -16.76 -11.88
C ALA A 94 -9.76 -17.61 -11.66
N GLY A 95 -8.60 -17.16 -12.16
CA GLY A 95 -7.31 -17.80 -11.94
C GLY A 95 -6.59 -17.40 -10.65
N LEU A 96 -7.07 -16.37 -9.95
CA LEU A 96 -6.49 -15.91 -8.69
C LEU A 96 -7.12 -16.62 -7.51
N ASP A 97 -6.30 -16.96 -6.51
CA ASP A 97 -6.81 -17.39 -5.22
C ASP A 97 -7.42 -16.19 -4.45
N ASP A 98 -8.17 -16.50 -3.39
CA ASP A 98 -8.82 -15.44 -2.61
C ASP A 98 -7.80 -14.54 -1.90
N HIS A 99 -6.64 -15.09 -1.57
CA HIS A 99 -5.55 -14.37 -0.92
C HIS A 99 -4.96 -13.29 -1.84
N ASP A 100 -4.67 -13.63 -3.09
CA ASP A 100 -4.15 -12.72 -4.10
C ASP A 100 -5.16 -11.63 -4.43
N LYS A 101 -6.45 -11.97 -4.56
CA LYS A 101 -7.52 -10.98 -4.78
C LYS A 101 -7.59 -9.96 -3.65
N VAL A 102 -7.55 -10.42 -2.41
CA VAL A 102 -7.54 -9.56 -1.23
C VAL A 102 -6.26 -8.72 -1.19
N THR A 103 -5.10 -9.32 -1.50
CA THR A 103 -3.82 -8.61 -1.52
C THR A 103 -3.82 -7.49 -2.55
N LEU A 104 -4.28 -7.77 -3.78
CA LEU A 104 -4.44 -6.76 -4.83
C LEU A 104 -5.43 -5.66 -4.42
N PHE A 105 -6.56 -6.02 -3.81
CA PHE A 105 -7.52 -5.04 -3.31
C PHE A 105 -6.89 -4.13 -2.25
N VAL A 106 -6.21 -4.70 -1.24
CA VAL A 106 -5.59 -3.94 -0.16
C VAL A 106 -4.44 -3.06 -0.68
N GLN A 107 -3.62 -3.55 -1.61
CA GLN A 107 -2.59 -2.75 -2.29
C GLN A 107 -3.19 -1.57 -3.05
N ALA A 108 -4.31 -1.79 -3.75
CA ALA A 108 -5.01 -0.73 -4.46
C ALA A 108 -5.57 0.32 -3.49
N VAL A 109 -6.21 -0.10 -2.40
CA VAL A 109 -6.75 0.80 -1.35
C VAL A 109 -5.63 1.64 -0.71
N ALA A 110 -4.52 1.01 -0.33
CA ALA A 110 -3.36 1.68 0.24
C ALA A 110 -2.74 2.68 -0.75
N GLY A 111 -2.53 2.27 -1.99
CA GLY A 111 -2.01 3.13 -3.05
C GLY A 111 -2.94 4.30 -3.36
N MET A 112 -4.24 4.08 -3.43
CA MET A 112 -5.24 5.14 -3.59
C MET A 112 -5.18 6.12 -2.42
N ALA A 113 -5.02 5.67 -1.18
CA ALA A 113 -4.94 6.54 -0.02
C ALA A 113 -3.72 7.48 -0.12
N MET A 114 -2.57 6.93 -0.51
CA MET A 114 -1.35 7.70 -0.74
C MET A 114 -1.51 8.73 -1.87
N VAL A 115 -2.12 8.34 -2.99
CA VAL A 115 -2.37 9.24 -4.13
C VAL A 115 -3.31 10.37 -3.72
N PHE A 116 -4.40 10.07 -3.01
CA PHE A 116 -5.38 11.07 -2.57
C PHE A 116 -4.78 12.05 -1.54
N GLU A 117 -3.98 11.57 -0.59
CA GLU A 117 -3.19 12.42 0.31
C GLU A 117 -2.29 13.38 -0.47
N ARG A 118 -1.56 12.89 -1.48
CA ARG A 118 -0.69 13.71 -2.32
C ARG A 118 -1.45 14.75 -3.12
N LEU A 119 -2.60 14.37 -3.70
CA LEU A 119 -3.46 15.29 -4.44
C LEU A 119 -4.04 16.39 -3.53
N LEU A 120 -4.44 16.04 -2.31
CA LEU A 120 -4.96 17.01 -1.34
C LEU A 120 -3.88 18.04 -0.94
N LEU A 121 -2.65 17.56 -0.67
CA LEU A 121 -1.51 18.43 -0.34
C LEU A 121 -1.11 19.32 -1.52
N ALA A 122 -1.02 18.77 -2.74
CA ALA A 122 -0.69 19.51 -3.94
C ALA A 122 -1.73 20.61 -4.23
N SER A 123 -3.01 20.28 -4.13
CA SER A 123 -4.13 21.21 -4.38
C SER A 123 -4.16 22.38 -3.39
N SER A 124 -3.84 22.10 -2.12
CA SER A 124 -3.76 23.12 -1.07
C SER A 124 -2.63 24.10 -1.32
N SER A 125 -1.52 23.65 -1.92
CA SER A 125 -0.38 24.50 -2.27
C SER A 125 -0.62 25.36 -3.51
N SER A 126 -1.34 24.84 -4.52
CA SER A 126 -1.60 25.54 -5.79
C SER A 126 -2.73 26.57 -5.71
N SER A 127 -3.69 26.41 -4.79
CA SER A 127 -4.85 27.29 -4.62
C SER A 127 -4.50 28.72 -4.16
N ARG A 128 -3.26 28.96 -3.69
CA ARG A 128 -2.80 30.30 -3.27
C ARG A 128 -2.39 31.23 -4.42
N SER A 129 -2.32 30.74 -5.66
CA SER A 129 -1.68 31.48 -6.77
C SER A 129 -2.57 31.83 -7.98
N SER A 130 -3.84 31.45 -8.00
CA SER A 130 -4.66 31.53 -9.23
C SER A 130 -5.97 32.32 -9.06
N SER A 131 -5.89 33.65 -9.22
CA SER A 131 -7.02 34.58 -9.21
C SER A 131 -7.61 34.87 -10.60
N TYR A 132 -7.13 34.24 -11.68
CA TYR A 132 -7.58 34.58 -13.04
C TYR A 132 -7.62 33.33 -13.94
N ALA A 133 -8.77 33.13 -14.60
CA ALA A 133 -9.05 32.20 -15.73
C ALA A 133 -9.61 30.80 -15.40
N ASN A 134 -10.93 30.67 -15.47
CA ASN A 134 -11.67 29.40 -15.36
C ASN A 134 -11.33 28.38 -16.46
N SER A 135 -10.93 28.82 -17.66
CA SER A 135 -10.61 27.89 -18.77
C SER A 135 -9.20 27.32 -18.72
N ARG A 136 -8.28 27.93 -17.95
CA ARG A 136 -6.91 27.43 -17.75
C ARG A 136 -6.82 26.47 -16.56
N SER A 137 -7.85 26.47 -15.71
CA SER A 137 -7.92 25.73 -14.46
C SER A 137 -8.06 24.22 -14.68
N GLU A 138 -8.84 23.78 -15.68
CA GLU A 138 -9.04 22.35 -15.98
C GLU A 138 -7.77 21.69 -16.55
N ASP A 139 -7.06 22.38 -17.45
CA ASP A 139 -5.78 21.91 -17.99
C ASP A 139 -4.73 21.79 -16.88
N LEU A 140 -4.67 22.78 -15.98
CA LEU A 140 -3.78 22.75 -14.83
C LEU A 140 -4.14 21.62 -13.87
N THR A 141 -5.43 21.38 -13.62
CA THR A 141 -5.91 20.29 -12.77
C THR A 141 -5.52 18.93 -13.34
N THR A 142 -5.69 18.75 -14.65
CA THR A 142 -5.30 17.52 -15.35
C THR A 142 -3.78 17.32 -15.36
N CYS A 143 -3.01 18.40 -15.54
CA CYS A 143 -1.55 18.36 -15.46
C CYS A 143 -1.05 18.03 -14.05
N LEU A 144 -1.64 18.63 -13.01
CA LEU A 144 -1.33 18.33 -11.61
C LEU A 144 -1.63 16.87 -11.27
N PHE A 145 -2.81 16.38 -11.68
CA PHE A 145 -3.17 14.98 -11.50
C PHE A 145 -2.16 14.04 -12.19
N SER A 146 -1.85 14.29 -13.45
CA SER A 146 -0.88 13.50 -14.22
C SER A 146 0.51 13.48 -13.58
N ARG A 147 0.97 14.67 -13.14
CA ARG A 147 2.26 14.84 -12.48
C ARG A 147 2.34 14.08 -11.17
N GLU A 148 1.32 14.19 -10.32
CA GLU A 148 1.33 13.49 -9.03
C GLU A 148 1.26 11.97 -9.20
N LEU A 149 0.50 11.47 -10.17
CA LEU A 149 0.49 10.03 -10.50
C LEU A 149 1.87 9.54 -10.95
N GLN A 150 2.55 10.30 -11.81
CA GLN A 150 3.90 9.95 -12.26
C GLN A 150 4.90 9.96 -11.09
N LEU A 151 4.90 11.03 -10.28
CA LEU A 151 5.78 11.14 -9.12
C LEU A 151 5.49 10.05 -8.07
N PHE A 152 4.26 9.58 -7.97
CA PHE A 152 3.90 8.44 -7.14
C PHE A 152 4.40 7.11 -7.73
N ALA A 153 4.21 6.89 -9.03
CA ALA A 153 4.68 5.69 -9.73
C ALA A 153 6.19 5.46 -9.58
N GLU A 154 6.97 6.55 -9.62
CA GLU A 154 8.43 6.50 -9.49
C GLU A 154 8.90 6.43 -8.02
N SER A 155 8.04 6.74 -7.06
CA SER A 155 8.40 6.87 -5.64
C SER A 155 8.82 5.54 -5.00
N GLU A 156 9.76 5.63 -4.06
CA GLU A 156 10.13 4.51 -3.17
C GLU A 156 8.96 4.13 -2.26
N GLN A 157 8.17 5.12 -1.82
CA GLN A 157 6.97 4.94 -1.02
C GLN A 157 5.99 3.92 -1.63
N ARG A 158 5.79 3.97 -2.96
CA ARG A 158 4.98 2.97 -3.67
C ARG A 158 5.53 1.56 -3.50
N ARG A 159 6.84 1.38 -3.71
CA ARG A 159 7.50 0.06 -3.66
C ARG A 159 7.43 -0.52 -2.25
N THR A 160 7.76 0.28 -1.24
CA THR A 160 7.69 -0.14 0.17
C THR A 160 6.27 -0.52 0.57
N MET A 161 5.25 0.23 0.11
CA MET A 161 3.85 -0.10 0.34
C MET A 161 3.48 -1.45 -0.29
N LEU A 162 3.81 -1.65 -1.57
CA LEU A 162 3.51 -2.91 -2.27
C LEU A 162 4.20 -4.10 -1.62
N ASP A 163 5.48 -3.97 -1.27
CA ASP A 163 6.27 -5.02 -0.62
C ASP A 163 5.71 -5.38 0.77
N ARG A 164 5.31 -4.36 1.55
CA ARG A 164 4.76 -4.57 2.90
C ARG A 164 3.40 -5.24 2.87
N VAL A 165 2.52 -4.84 1.94
CA VAL A 165 1.20 -5.46 1.79
C VAL A 165 1.34 -6.85 1.16
N GLY A 166 2.19 -7.02 0.16
CA GLY A 166 2.39 -8.31 -0.52
C GLY A 166 3.12 -9.35 0.32
N GLY A 167 3.97 -8.92 1.26
CA GLY A 167 4.74 -9.80 2.15
C GLY A 167 4.06 -10.11 3.48
N THR A 168 2.87 -9.55 3.77
CA THR A 168 2.25 -9.72 5.09
C THR A 168 1.46 -11.02 5.21
N SER A 169 1.67 -11.75 6.31
CA SER A 169 0.82 -12.90 6.67
C SER A 169 -0.53 -12.48 7.25
N LEU A 170 -0.71 -11.20 7.59
CA LEU A 170 -1.93 -10.69 8.22
C LEU A 170 -3.16 -10.94 7.33
N LEU A 171 -3.05 -10.72 6.02
CA LEU A 171 -4.19 -10.90 5.10
C LEU A 171 -4.72 -12.34 5.07
N SER A 172 -3.87 -13.32 5.38
CA SER A 172 -4.26 -14.74 5.46
C SER A 172 -4.87 -15.13 6.81
N HIS A 173 -4.68 -14.33 7.87
CA HIS A 173 -5.14 -14.63 9.24
C HIS A 173 -5.85 -13.43 9.88
N CYS A 174 -6.45 -12.54 9.08
CA CYS A 174 -7.09 -11.33 9.59
C CYS A 174 -8.47 -11.67 10.15
N TYR A 175 -8.66 -11.54 11.46
CA TYR A 175 -9.92 -11.88 12.13
C TYR A 175 -10.83 -10.67 12.37
N THR A 176 -10.27 -9.46 12.35
CA THR A 176 -11.02 -8.24 12.65
C THR A 176 -10.77 -7.16 11.60
N LYS A 177 -11.80 -6.34 11.37
CA LYS A 177 -11.68 -5.16 10.50
C LYS A 177 -10.67 -4.16 11.04
N ASP A 178 -10.66 -3.95 12.36
CA ASP A 178 -9.79 -2.97 13.00
C ASP A 178 -8.31 -3.30 12.81
N GLU A 179 -7.95 -4.59 12.85
CA GLU A 179 -6.59 -5.06 12.58
C GLU A 179 -6.17 -4.78 11.14
N LEU A 180 -7.05 -5.03 10.17
CA LEU A 180 -6.80 -4.70 8.76
C LEU A 180 -6.63 -3.19 8.56
N VAL A 181 -7.56 -2.39 9.09
CA VAL A 181 -7.52 -0.92 8.97
C VAL A 181 -6.26 -0.37 9.62
N SER A 182 -5.92 -0.81 10.83
CA SER A 182 -4.71 -0.40 11.54
C SER A 182 -3.45 -0.76 10.75
N PHE A 183 -3.38 -1.95 10.16
CA PHE A 183 -2.26 -2.37 9.32
C PHE A 183 -2.10 -1.50 8.08
N VAL A 184 -3.19 -1.22 7.36
CA VAL A 184 -3.16 -0.41 6.13
C VAL A 184 -2.80 1.04 6.45
N VAL A 185 -3.40 1.61 7.50
CA VAL A 185 -3.06 2.97 7.97
C VAL A 185 -1.59 3.06 8.34
N ALA A 186 -1.08 2.12 9.14
CA ALA A 186 0.34 2.09 9.51
C ALA A 186 1.24 1.95 8.28
N THR A 187 0.83 1.17 7.28
CA THR A 187 1.60 1.01 6.03
C THR A 187 1.66 2.31 5.22
N VAL A 188 0.59 3.09 5.22
CA VAL A 188 0.52 4.37 4.50
C VAL A 188 1.24 5.51 5.26
N GLU A 189 1.17 5.50 6.59
CA GLU A 189 1.79 6.52 7.46
C GLU A 189 3.29 6.36 7.64
N ASP A 190 3.81 5.13 7.50
CA ASP A 190 5.22 4.82 7.68
C ASP A 190 6.05 5.33 6.47
N ARG A 191 6.19 6.66 6.42
CA ARG A 191 6.90 7.44 5.40
C ARG A 191 8.43 7.30 5.52
N VAL A 192 8.94 6.48 6.44
CA VAL A 192 10.37 6.27 6.70
C VAL A 192 10.64 4.77 6.84
N PRO A 193 11.51 4.17 6.01
CA PRO A 193 11.90 2.79 6.21
C PRO A 193 12.74 2.70 7.48
N HIS A 194 12.14 2.24 8.58
CA HIS A 194 12.93 1.54 9.60
C HIS A 194 13.27 0.17 9.02
N PRO A 195 14.56 -0.22 8.99
CA PRO A 195 14.93 -1.56 8.59
C PRO A 195 14.34 -2.54 9.60
N ARG A 196 13.36 -3.33 9.13
CA ARG A 196 12.99 -4.68 9.55
C ARG A 196 13.11 -4.99 11.05
N HIS A 197 11.96 -5.18 11.70
CA HIS A 197 11.80 -6.29 12.64
C HIS A 197 10.53 -7.07 12.31
N ALA A 198 10.67 -7.97 11.34
CA ALA A 198 9.98 -9.24 11.41
C ALA A 198 10.84 -10.15 12.29
N ASP A 199 10.61 -10.14 13.60
CA ASP A 199 10.64 -11.37 14.40
C ASP A 199 10.09 -11.08 15.80
N GLY A 200 9.26 -12.00 16.28
CA GLY A 200 8.74 -11.97 17.63
C GLY A 200 9.84 -12.15 18.68
N SER A 201 9.53 -11.68 19.90
CA SER A 201 10.25 -11.89 21.16
C SER A 201 11.26 -10.80 21.55
N SER A 202 10.77 -9.92 22.43
CA SER A 202 11.37 -9.58 23.73
C SER A 202 12.75 -8.88 23.78
N LEU A 203 12.75 -7.78 24.56
CA LEU A 203 13.86 -7.14 25.28
C LEU A 203 14.65 -6.01 24.57
N LEU A 204 14.25 -4.78 24.93
CA LEU A 204 15.04 -3.58 25.28
C LEU A 204 16.43 -3.37 24.63
N PRO A 205 16.68 -2.21 23.97
CA PRO A 205 18.02 -1.83 23.56
C PRO A 205 18.74 -1.09 24.70
N LEU A 206 19.63 -1.78 25.39
CA LEU A 206 20.71 -1.17 26.18
C LEU A 206 22.03 -1.58 25.52
N ASN A 207 22.66 -0.64 24.83
CA ASN A 207 24.08 -0.29 24.93
C ASN A 207 24.58 0.35 23.64
N ALA A 208 24.62 1.68 23.65
CA ALA A 208 25.69 2.41 23.00
C ALA A 208 26.96 2.22 23.85
N VAL A 209 28.02 1.64 23.29
CA VAL A 209 29.45 1.93 23.57
C VAL A 209 30.28 1.22 22.49
N GLY A 210 31.22 1.94 21.86
CA GLY A 210 32.46 1.32 21.38
C GLY A 210 32.84 1.64 19.94
N GLU A 211 33.64 2.69 19.79
CA GLU A 211 34.55 2.95 18.67
C GLU A 211 35.37 1.69 18.31
N ASP A 212 35.59 1.40 17.03
CA ASP A 212 36.86 1.71 16.34
C ASP A 212 37.00 0.98 14.99
N LEU A 213 37.76 1.60 14.11
CA LEU A 213 38.08 1.30 12.72
C LEU A 213 38.69 -0.10 12.47
N LEU A 214 38.18 -0.87 11.50
CA LEU A 214 38.91 -1.75 10.55
C LEU A 214 37.95 -2.18 9.41
N SER A 215 37.96 -1.51 8.25
CA SER A 215 38.71 -1.85 7.03
C SER A 215 38.37 -3.20 6.37
N ASP A 216 37.78 -3.09 5.18
CA ASP A 216 37.78 -3.97 4.01
C ASP A 216 38.14 -5.46 4.17
N SER A 217 37.14 -6.33 3.95
CA SER A 217 37.33 -7.62 3.28
C SER A 217 36.00 -8.20 2.81
N VAL A 218 35.90 -8.41 1.51
CA VAL A 218 34.86 -9.16 0.78
C VAL A 218 34.58 -10.52 1.44
N ALA A 219 33.31 -10.86 1.67
CA ALA A 219 32.87 -12.25 1.78
C ALA A 219 31.38 -12.39 1.43
N TRP A 220 31.13 -12.89 0.21
CA TRP A 220 29.92 -13.62 -0.09
C TRP A 220 29.91 -14.89 0.77
N VAL A 221 28.82 -15.16 1.51
CA VAL A 221 28.22 -16.47 1.81
C VAL A 221 27.23 -16.29 2.96
N SER A 222 25.95 -16.42 2.60
CA SER A 222 24.83 -16.96 3.38
C SER A 222 24.91 -16.94 4.91
N ASP A 223 24.23 -15.97 5.51
CA ASP A 223 23.75 -16.08 6.90
C ASP A 223 22.55 -17.05 6.94
N ARG A 224 22.85 -18.35 6.91
CA ARG A 224 21.92 -19.35 7.45
C ARG A 224 22.31 -19.54 8.91
N SER A 225 21.34 -19.37 9.80
CA SER A 225 21.44 -19.83 11.17
C SER A 225 21.65 -21.35 11.17
N CYS A 226 22.92 -21.77 11.24
CA CYS A 226 23.31 -23.14 11.52
C CYS A 226 22.90 -23.43 12.97
N LYS A 227 21.61 -23.69 13.17
CA LYS A 227 21.07 -24.37 14.33
C LYS A 227 21.92 -25.62 14.53
N ASN A 228 22.57 -25.73 15.69
CA ASN A 228 23.44 -26.82 16.11
C ASN A 228 22.98 -28.19 15.58
N MET A 229 23.49 -28.60 14.42
CA MET A 229 23.48 -29.99 13.99
C MET A 229 24.73 -30.59 14.61
N GLY A 230 24.55 -31.20 15.77
CA GLY A 230 25.64 -31.83 16.53
C GLY A 230 26.35 -32.88 15.69
N LEU A 231 27.48 -32.49 15.10
CA LEU A 231 28.44 -33.40 14.53
C LEU A 231 29.56 -33.59 15.57
N PRO A 232 29.83 -34.83 16.03
CA PRO A 232 30.97 -35.10 16.89
C PRO A 232 32.26 -34.65 16.21
N TRP A 233 33.15 -34.04 16.98
CA TRP A 233 34.49 -33.66 16.52
C TRP A 233 35.21 -34.90 15.98
N GLY A 234 35.39 -35.00 14.66
CA GLY A 234 36.12 -36.12 14.05
C GLY A 234 35.74 -36.55 12.64
N PHE A 235 34.87 -35.85 11.91
CA PHE A 235 34.56 -36.22 10.52
C PHE A 235 35.27 -35.32 9.51
N THR A 236 36.13 -35.92 8.69
CA THR A 236 36.69 -35.33 7.47
C THR A 236 35.80 -35.74 6.30
N ILE A 237 35.28 -34.78 5.53
CA ILE A 237 34.56 -35.06 4.28
C ILE A 237 35.60 -35.20 3.17
N MET A 238 35.77 -36.41 2.63
CA MET A 238 36.48 -36.60 1.37
C MET A 238 35.53 -36.41 0.20
N ALA A 239 35.88 -35.52 -0.73
CA ALA A 239 35.22 -35.44 -2.02
C ALA A 239 35.66 -36.63 -2.88
N LEU A 240 34.70 -37.43 -3.34
CA LEU A 240 34.93 -38.40 -4.40
C LEU A 240 34.86 -37.67 -5.74
N ASN A 241 35.85 -37.96 -6.59
CA ASN A 241 36.04 -37.41 -7.94
C ASN A 241 34.88 -37.78 -8.88
#